data_AF-A0A4R2BPX6-F1
#
_entry.id   AF-A0A4R2BPX6-F1
#
_cell.length_a   1.000
_cell.length_b   1.000
_cell.length_c   1.000
_cell.angle_alpha   90.00
_cell.angle_beta   90.00
_cell.angle_gamma   90.00
#
_symmetry.space_group_name_H-M   'P 1'
#
loop_
_entity.id
_entity.type
_entity.pdbx_description
1 polymer ?
#
loop_
_entity_poly.entity_id
_entity_poly.type
_entity_poly.pdbx_seq_one_letter_code
_entity_poly.pdbx_strand_id
1 'polypeptide(L)'
;MVDLFLDGEPVGEGKVDATEPMAFSADETTDIGVDGAIPVSDDYNTTNSAFTGKVLWVQIDLGDAADDNDHLITAEQRYRVAMTRQ
;
A
#
# COMPACT_ATOMS: atom_id res chain seq x y z
N MET A 1 -7.80 5.64 -13.31
CA MET A 1 -8.25 6.91 -12.70
C MET A 1 -8.32 6.66 -11.22
N VAL A 2 -7.95 7.63 -10.39
CA VAL A 2 -8.00 7.53 -8.93
C VAL A 2 -8.73 8.76 -8.43
N ASP A 3 -9.66 8.54 -7.53
CA ASP A 3 -10.50 9.57 -6.91
C ASP A 3 -10.16 9.70 -5.43
N LEU A 4 -10.04 10.93 -4.96
CA LEU A 4 -9.80 11.25 -3.56
C LEU A 4 -11.06 11.86 -2.94
N PHE A 5 -11.46 11.33 -1.79
CA PHE A 5 -12.64 11.78 -1.06
C PHE A 5 -12.25 12.28 0.34
N LEU A 6 -12.93 13.33 0.79
CA LEU A 6 -12.87 13.82 2.17
C LEU A 6 -14.30 13.89 2.71
N ASP A 7 -14.56 13.23 3.84
CA ASP A 7 -15.89 13.13 4.44
C ASP A 7 -16.99 12.62 3.47
N GLY A 8 -16.60 11.78 2.51
CA GLY A 8 -17.49 11.22 1.49
C GLY A 8 -17.67 12.10 0.24
N GLU A 9 -17.13 13.32 0.23
CA GLU A 9 -17.22 14.24 -0.90
C GLU A 9 -15.96 14.18 -1.79
N PRO A 10 -16.09 14.19 -3.12
CA PRO A 10 -14.94 14.15 -4.02
C PRO A 10 -14.16 15.47 -3.98
N VAL A 11 -12.85 15.39 -3.74
CA VAL A 11 -11.95 16.56 -3.65
C VAL A 11 -10.81 16.54 -4.65
N GLY A 12 -10.61 15.43 -5.37
CA GLY A 12 -9.58 15.33 -6.40
C GLY A 12 -9.75 14.08 -7.26
N GLU A 13 -9.26 14.18 -8.49
CA GLU A 13 -9.29 13.10 -9.47
C GLU A 13 -7.99 13.17 -10.29
N GLY A 14 -7.43 12.01 -10.63
CA GLY A 14 -6.18 11.94 -11.34
C GLY A 14 -5.95 10.63 -12.05
N LYS A 15 -4.95 10.62 -12.94
CA LYS A 15 -4.43 9.41 -13.56
C LYS A 15 -3.10 9.06 -12.91
N VAL A 16 -2.99 7.81 -12.47
CA VAL A 16 -1.71 7.18 -12.12
C VAL A 16 -1.12 6.60 -13.40
N ASP A 17 0.05 7.06 -13.80
CA ASP A 17 0.66 6.67 -15.08
C ASP A 17 1.24 5.25 -15.05
N ALA A 18 1.71 4.79 -13.89
CA ALA A 18 2.26 3.46 -13.68
C ALA A 18 1.80 2.90 -12.33
N THR A 19 1.44 1.62 -12.31
CA THR A 19 1.01 0.88 -11.11
C THR A 19 1.89 -0.35 -10.94
N GLU A 20 2.10 -0.80 -9.70
CA GLU A 20 2.69 -2.11 -9.38
C GLU A 20 1.58 -3.17 -9.30
N PRO A 21 1.44 -4.07 -10.27
CA PRO A 21 0.21 -4.86 -10.42
C PRO A 21 0.18 -6.18 -9.63
N MET A 22 1.29 -6.61 -9.01
CA MET A 22 1.39 -7.97 -8.45
C MET A 22 2.06 -8.06 -7.08
N ALA A 23 3.15 -7.33 -6.85
CA ALA A 23 3.90 -7.40 -5.60
C ALA A 23 4.04 -6.00 -5.01
N PHE A 24 3.41 -5.76 -3.85
CA PHE A 24 3.57 -4.53 -3.09
C PHE A 24 4.63 -4.75 -2.02
N SER A 25 5.88 -4.38 -2.38
CA SER A 25 7.10 -4.53 -1.59
C SER A 25 7.51 -5.97 -1.27
N ALA A 26 8.82 -6.24 -1.23
CA ALA A 26 9.37 -7.51 -0.74
C ALA A 26 9.99 -7.39 0.65
N ASP A 27 10.19 -6.16 1.13
CA ASP A 27 10.89 -5.81 2.36
C ASP A 27 10.30 -4.61 3.12
N GLU A 28 9.25 -3.96 2.60
CA GLU A 28 8.57 -2.86 3.30
C GLU A 28 7.39 -3.37 4.14
N THR A 29 7.12 -2.66 5.23
CA THR A 29 6.01 -2.94 6.14
C THR A 29 4.83 -2.01 5.85
N THR A 30 3.62 -2.44 6.21
CA THR A 30 2.45 -1.56 6.24
C THR A 30 2.46 -0.75 7.53
N ASP A 31 3.14 0.39 7.49
CA ASP A 31 3.25 1.31 8.63
C ASP A 31 1.97 2.16 8.76
N ILE A 32 1.52 2.42 10.00
CA ILE A 32 0.39 3.30 10.28
C ILE A 32 0.86 4.46 11.15
N GLY A 33 0.71 5.68 10.61
CA GLY A 33 1.03 6.91 11.35
C GLY A 33 2.53 7.13 11.57
N VAL A 34 3.39 6.35 10.92
CA VAL A 34 4.83 6.55 10.84
C VAL A 34 5.27 6.19 9.43
N ASP A 35 6.40 6.74 9.01
CA ASP A 35 7.11 6.31 7.81
C ASP A 35 8.51 5.90 8.25
N GLY A 36 8.75 4.59 8.28
CA GLY A 36 10.01 4.00 8.72
C GLY A 36 11.01 3.75 7.60
N ALA A 37 10.61 3.95 6.34
CA ALA A 37 11.39 3.59 5.16
C ALA A 37 11.96 4.85 4.47
N ILE A 38 11.84 4.93 3.14
CA ILE A 38 12.25 6.10 2.36
C ILE A 38 11.04 7.05 2.27
N PRO A 39 11.14 8.28 2.84
CA PRO A 39 10.05 9.25 2.79
C PRO A 39 9.61 9.57 1.37
N VAL A 40 8.30 9.66 1.16
CA VAL A 40 7.71 10.08 -0.13
C VAL A 40 7.64 11.61 -0.29
N SER A 41 8.01 12.37 0.74
CA SER A 41 8.06 13.84 0.75
C SER A 41 9.31 14.34 1.48
N ASP A 42 9.85 15.47 1.03
CA ASP A 42 10.95 16.19 1.69
C ASP A 42 10.52 16.90 2.99
N ASP A 43 9.21 16.96 3.29
CA ASP A 43 8.66 17.64 4.46
C ASP A 43 8.95 16.92 5.78
N TYR A 44 9.29 15.63 5.72
CA TYR A 44 9.55 14.80 6.90
C TYR A 44 10.64 13.75 6.62
N ASN A 45 11.09 13.08 7.67
CA ASN A 45 12.00 11.94 7.63
C ASN A 45 11.62 10.90 8.68
N THR A 46 12.34 9.79 8.72
CA THR A 46 12.06 8.66 9.63
C THR A 46 12.10 9.01 11.12
N THR A 47 12.72 10.12 11.51
CA THR A 47 12.79 10.56 12.92
C THR A 47 11.65 11.47 13.34
N ASN A 48 10.92 12.08 12.40
CA ASN A 48 9.84 13.03 12.68
C ASN A 48 8.53 12.71 11.93
N SER A 49 8.43 11.53 11.30
CA SER A 49 7.24 11.06 10.57
C SER A 49 6.06 10.67 11.47
N ALA A 50 6.28 10.60 12.79
CA ALA A 50 5.27 10.16 13.73
C ALA A 50 4.06 11.10 13.78
N PHE A 51 2.91 10.60 13.34
CA PHE A 51 1.62 11.27 13.43
C PHE A 51 1.23 11.48 14.90
N THR A 52 0.85 12.71 15.24
CA THR A 52 0.55 13.12 16.63
C THR A 52 -0.95 13.10 16.94
N GLY A 53 -1.80 12.81 15.96
CA GLY A 53 -3.24 12.65 16.14
C GLY A 53 -3.66 11.23 16.52
N LYS A 54 -4.92 10.91 16.28
CA LYS A 54 -5.48 9.57 16.52
C LYS A 54 -6.05 8.99 15.23
N VAL A 55 -5.53 7.85 14.81
CA VAL A 55 -6.14 7.03 13.76
C VAL A 55 -7.14 6.08 14.43
N LEU A 56 -8.42 6.16 14.05
CA LEU A 56 -9.46 5.29 14.60
C LEU A 56 -9.53 3.95 13.87
N TRP A 57 -9.45 3.97 12.55
CA TRP A 57 -9.49 2.80 11.68
C TRP A 57 -8.80 3.11 10.35
N VAL A 58 -8.31 2.05 9.72
CA VAL A 58 -7.84 2.02 8.33
C VAL A 58 -8.47 0.78 7.72
N GLN A 59 -9.00 0.89 6.51
CA GLN A 59 -9.56 -0.22 5.76
C GLN A 59 -8.99 -0.20 4.36
N ILE A 60 -8.74 -1.41 3.86
CA ILE A 60 -8.33 -1.66 2.49
C ILE A 60 -9.38 -2.62 1.95
N ASP A 61 -10.19 -2.12 1.02
CA ASP A 61 -11.17 -2.93 0.31
C ASP A 61 -10.59 -3.36 -1.04
N LEU A 62 -10.82 -4.62 -1.38
CA LEU A 62 -10.58 -5.12 -2.73
C LEU A 62 -11.86 -4.93 -3.54
N GLY A 63 -11.75 -4.30 -4.70
CA GLY A 63 -12.90 -4.14 -5.59
C GLY A 63 -13.34 -5.48 -6.19
N ASP A 64 -14.57 -5.54 -6.72
CA ASP A 64 -15.14 -6.76 -7.32
C ASP A 64 -14.29 -7.36 -8.45
N ALA A 65 -13.43 -6.55 -9.09
CA ALA A 65 -12.51 -6.96 -10.15
C ALA A 65 -11.17 -7.52 -9.63
N ALA A 66 -10.96 -7.56 -8.32
CA ALA A 66 -9.78 -8.17 -7.72
C ALA A 66 -9.92 -9.70 -7.77
N ASP A 67 -9.49 -10.30 -8.88
CA ASP A 67 -9.48 -11.75 -9.05
C ASP A 67 -8.43 -12.41 -8.15
N ASP A 68 -8.85 -13.46 -7.43
CA ASP A 68 -7.94 -14.34 -6.69
C ASP A 68 -7.18 -15.25 -7.66
N ASN A 69 -5.94 -14.88 -7.93
CA ASN A 69 -5.04 -15.57 -8.83
C ASN A 69 -4.10 -16.56 -8.12
N ASP A 70 -4.28 -16.83 -6.81
CA ASP A 70 -3.44 -17.78 -6.06
C ASP A 70 -3.44 -19.18 -6.66
N HIS A 71 -4.54 -19.55 -7.33
CA HIS A 71 -4.71 -20.82 -8.02
C HIS A 71 -3.72 -21.02 -9.19
N LEU A 72 -3.10 -19.95 -9.69
CA LEU A 72 -2.14 -19.99 -10.79
C LEU A 72 -0.73 -20.44 -10.36
N ILE A 73 -0.45 -20.48 -9.06
CA ILE A 73 0.84 -20.90 -8.51
C ILE A 73 0.68 -21.97 -7.42
N THR A 74 1.54 -22.98 -7.47
CA THR A 74 1.56 -24.07 -6.48
C THR A 74 1.99 -23.55 -5.10
N ALA A 75 1.64 -24.27 -4.03
CA ALA A 75 2.07 -23.94 -2.67
C ALA A 75 3.61 -23.83 -2.55
N GLU A 76 4.35 -24.69 -3.26
CA GLU A 76 5.81 -24.67 -3.33
C GLU A 76 6.35 -23.37 -3.96
N GLN A 77 5.68 -22.89 -5.01
CA GLN A 77 6.03 -21.63 -5.68
C GLN A 77 5.71 -20.42 -4.80
N ARG A 78 4.55 -20.42 -4.12
CA ARG A 78 4.21 -19.40 -3.11
C ARG A 78 5.24 -19.33 -2.00
N TYR A 79 5.63 -20.49 -1.46
CA TYR A 79 6.66 -20.57 -0.42
C TYR A 79 8.00 -20.01 -0.91
N ARG A 80 8.41 -20.34 -2.15
CA ARG A 80 9.65 -19.80 -2.73
C ARG A 80 9.62 -18.28 -2.85
N VAL A 81 8.51 -17.69 -3.32
CA VAL A 81 8.37 -16.24 -3.42
C VAL A 81 8.43 -15.60 -2.03
N ALA A 82 7.69 -16.11 -1.04
CA ALA A 82 7.68 -15.58 0.32
C ALA A 82 9.05 -15.65 1.03
N MET A 83 9.89 -16.63 0.67
CA MET A 83 11.24 -16.78 1.22
C MET A 83 12.32 -16.05 0.42
N THR A 84 11.96 -15.40 -0.69
CA THR A 84 12.89 -14.61 -1.50
C THR A 84 13.30 -13.37 -0.71
N ARG A 85 14.60 -13.17 -0.51
CA ARG A 85 15.16 -11.94 0.08
C ARG A 85 15.62 -11.03 -1.04
N GLN A 86 15.46 -9.71 -0.85
CA GLN A 86 16.22 -8.73 -1.62
C GLN A 86 17.72 -8.81 -1.29
#